data_AF-M6V2X4-F1
#
_entry.id   AF-M6V2X4-F1
#
_cell.length_a   1.000
_cell.length_b   1.000
_cell.length_c   1.000
_cell.angle_alpha   90.00
_cell.angle_beta   90.00
_cell.angle_gamma   90.00
#
_symmetry.space_group_name_H-M   'P 1'
#
loop_
_entity.id
_entity.type
_entity.pdbx_description
1 polymer ?
#
loop_
_entity_poly.entity_id
_entity_poly.type
_entity_poly.pdbx_seq_one_letter_code
_entity_poly.pdbx_strand_id
1 'polypeptide(L)' 'MVRELEKQGRKLKLCCITPPVKKVFDVVELLDLFEVYETESSALDSLA' A
#
# COMPACT_ATOMS: atom_id res chain seq x y z
N MET A 1 4.62 -13.47 -1.87
CA MET A 1 4.43 -12.38 -2.86
C MET A 1 4.95 -11.05 -2.34
N VAL A 2 4.38 -10.46 -1.29
CA VAL A 2 4.83 -9.15 -0.75
C VAL A 2 6.24 -9.23 -0.16
N ARG A 3 6.52 -10.24 0.65
CA ARG A 3 7.87 -10.51 1.17
C ARG A 3 8.92 -10.77 0.08
N GLU A 4 8.50 -11.22 -1.10
CA GLU A 4 9.42 -11.44 -2.23
C GLU A 4 9.78 -10.10 -2.90
N LEU A 5 8.83 -9.17 -2.97
CA LEU A 5 9.07 -7.81 -3.43
C LEU A 5 9.98 -7.06 -2.45
N GLU A 6 9.76 -7.20 -1.14
CA GLU A 6 10.65 -6.62 -0.13
C GLU A 6 12.08 -7.17 -0.23
N LYS A 7 12.25 -8.49 -0.46
CA LYS A 7 13.56 -9.10 -0.70
C LYS A 7 14.26 -8.55 -1.95
N GLN A 8 13.50 -8.11 -2.94
CA GLN A 8 14.01 -7.47 -4.16
C GLN A 8 14.21 -5.94 -3.99
N GLY A 9 14.04 -5.41 -2.77
CA GLY A 9 14.12 -3.98 -2.48
C GLY A 9 12.96 -3.16 -3.06
N ARG A 10 11.87 -3.82 -3.45
CA ARG A 10 10.70 -3.18 -4.05
C ARG A 10 9.62 -2.98 -2.98
N LYS A 11 9.17 -1.74 -2.83
CA LYS A 11 8.03 -1.39 -1.97
C LYS A 11 6.74 -1.49 -2.76
N LEU A 12 5.70 -2.02 -2.13
CA LEU A 12 4.37 -2.11 -2.72
C LEU A 12 3.50 -1.00 -2.12
N LYS A 13 2.86 -0.24 -3.01
CA LYS A 13 2.05 0.93 -2.67
C LYS A 13 0.62 0.66 -3.13
N LEU A 14 -0.35 1.02 -2.30
CA LEU A 14 -1.76 0.86 -2.62
C LEU A 14 -2.37 2.24 -2.80
N CYS A 15 -3.31 2.39 -3.74
CA CYS A 15 -4.06 3.63 -3.91
C CYS A 15 -5.56 3.36 -4.08
N CYS A 16 -6.38 4.38 -3.90
CA CYS A 16 -7.83 4.33 -4.13
C CYS A 16 -8.58 3.25 -3.31
N ILE A 17 -8.12 2.96 -2.09
CA ILE A 17 -8.80 1.99 -1.22
C ILE A 17 -10.10 2.60 -0.67
N THR A 18 -11.20 1.87 -0.85
CA THR A 18 -12.50 2.29 -0.31
C THR A 18 -12.54 2.20 1.23
N PRO A 19 -13.30 3.06 1.92
CA PRO A 19 -13.33 3.10 3.39
C PRO A 19 -13.62 1.75 4.08
N PRO A 20 -14.52 0.87 3.56
CA PRO A 20 -14.74 -0.45 4.13
C PRO A 20 -13.50 -1.35 4.06
N VAL A 21 -12.79 -1.30 2.94
CA VAL A 21 -11.57 -2.11 2.73
C VAL A 21 -10.45 -1.56 3.61
N LYS A 22 -10.31 -0.24 3.75
CA LYS A 22 -9.33 0.37 4.65
C LYS A 22 -9.48 -0.12 6.09
N LYS A 23 -10.72 -0.20 6.59
CA LYS A 23 -11.01 -0.72 7.95
C LYS A 23 -10.58 -2.17 8.13
N VAL A 24 -10.81 -3.02 7.13
CA VAL A 24 -10.35 -4.42 7.20
C VAL A 24 -8.83 -4.44 7.26
N PHE A 25 -8.15 -3.70 6.40
CA PHE A 25 -6.68 -3.64 6.34
C PHE A 25 -6.04 -3.10 7.63
N ASP A 26 -6.69 -2.14 8.30
CA ASP A 26 -6.28 -1.60 9.60
C ASP A 26 -6.32 -2.69 10.68
N VAL A 27 -7.41 -3.46 10.73
CA VAL A 27 -7.59 -4.58 11.67
C VAL A 27 -6.58 -5.71 11.44
N VAL A 28 -6.15 -5.93 10.20
CA VAL A 28 -5.13 -6.95 9.90
C VAL A 28 -3.70 -6.41 9.96
N GLU A 29 -3.50 -5.16 10.38
CA GLU A 29 -2.20 -4.46 10.42
C GLU A 29 -1.46 -4.49 9.06
N LEU A 30 -2.20 -4.67 7.95
CA LEU A 30 -1.62 -4.70 6.61
C LEU A 30 -1.20 -3.29 6.16
N LEU A 31 -1.72 -2.24 6.79
CA LEU A 31 -1.35 -0.85 6.51
C LEU A 31 0.10 -0.54 6.92
N ASP A 32 0.70 -1.27 7.86
CA ASP A 32 2.12 -1.10 8.19
C ASP A 32 3.05 -1.74 7.15
N LEU A 33 2.53 -2.69 6.35
CA LEU A 33 3.28 -3.35 5.29
C LEU A 33 3.23 -2.60 3.96
N PHE A 34 2.28 -1.67 3.78
CA PHE A 34 2.06 -0.97 2.51
C PHE A 34 1.78 0.52 2.74
N GLU A 35 2.42 1.36 1.94
CA GLU A 35 2.03 2.77 1.89
C GLU A 35 0.71 2.90 1.13
N VAL A 36 -0.34 3.40 1.80
CA VAL A 36 -1.67 3.60 1.22
C VAL A 36 -1.90 5.06 0.89
N TYR A 37 -2.22 5.32 -0.36
CA TYR A 37 -2.47 6.65 -0.93
C TYR A 37 -3.94 6.80 -1.32
N GLU A 38 -4.41 8.05 -1.37
CA GLU A 38 -5.79 8.34 -1.78
C GLU A 38 -5.99 8.27 -3.30
N THR A 39 -4.96 8.63 -4.07
CA THR A 39 -5.00 8.69 -5.53
C THR A 39 -3.83 7.97 -6.17
N GLU A 40 -4.03 7.50 -7.40
CA GLU A 40 -2.97 6.89 -8.21
C GLU A 40 -1.82 7.87 -8.44
N SER A 41 -2.12 9.14 -8.73
CA SER A 41 -1.11 10.19 -8.90
C SER A 41 -0.21 10.32 -7.67
N SER A 42 -0.76 10.36 -6.45
CA SER A 42 0.03 10.47 -5.23
C SER A 42 0.93 9.25 -4.98
N ALA A 43 0.46 8.05 -5.35
CA ALA A 43 1.26 6.83 -5.29
C ALA A 43 2.42 6.85 -6.30
N LEU A 44 2.17 7.36 -7.51
CA LEU A 44 3.17 7.52 -8.57
C LEU A 44 4.18 8.62 -8.25
N ASP A 45 3.76 9.76 -7.71
CA ASP A 45 4.66 10.85 -7.26
C ASP A 45 5.61 10.36 -6.17
N SER A 46 5.13 9.47 -5.30
CA SER A 46 5.98 8.89 -4.26
C SER A 46 7.00 7.88 -4.82
N LEU A 47 6.81 7.39 -6.05
CA LEU A 47 7.72 6.47 -6.74
C LEU A 47 8.87 7.21 -7.46
N ALA A 48 8.74 8.52 -7.66
CA ALA A 48 9.71 9.37 -8.34
C ALA A 48 10.98 9.63 -7.52
#